data_AF-A0A961H1L5-F1
#
_entry.id   AF-A0A961H1L5-F1
#
_cell.length_a   1.000
_cell.length_b   1.000
_cell.length_c   1.000
_cell.angle_alpha   90.00
_cell.angle_beta   90.00
_cell.angle_gamma   90.00
#
_symmetry.space_group_name_H-M   'P 1'
#
loop_
_entity.id
_entity.type
_entity.pdbx_description
1 polymer ?
#
loop_
_entity_poly.entity_id
_entity_poly.type
_entity_poly.pdbx_seq_one_letter_code
_entity_poly.pdbx_strand_id
1 'polypeptide(L)'
;MIICLESSILGGYLSNEVPGLVTGVLHLAGQNQPVRVELVGNFLRDIAGCRVDFHNPLPDANQGHVDAIRPMQHGYSGLMTASYRVAKLPRRRLQSGGVMTAPVPPGLKNLLFFEWFNQDHQRILIQSWHLQLRVSSPRWQLTKDEESALLRQNRARRKHFLLGASRNSKSADALHSPGFDDPFQPTKAGSDPFGAVNNESSAEPPRKTPAKSRNDADLDPVARSAALAKELRRFQSLLVFNEEVRTRPAVLRLLSTVADLAAHLIHVLRQFAEAEKDQWQFLVVDLEQSLPLFAAALNATDKLVQQHPDGADMEWLAGVQASLLNIELRMRELLGLLRGP
;
A
#
# COMPACT_ATOMS: atom_id res chain seq x y z
N MET A 1 -0.74 15.57 6.96
CA MET A 1 0.68 15.79 7.36
C MET A 1 1.25 14.49 7.94
N ILE A 2 2.56 14.24 7.86
CA ILE A 2 3.19 13.06 8.46
C ILE A 2 4.07 13.50 9.63
N ILE A 3 3.86 12.91 10.81
CA ILE A 3 4.65 13.15 12.03
C ILE A 3 5.39 11.86 12.38
N CYS A 4 6.70 11.98 12.53
CA CYS A 4 7.59 10.87 12.91
C CYS A 4 8.12 11.13 14.31
N LEU A 5 7.86 10.23 15.25
CA LEU A 5 8.14 10.43 16.67
C LEU A 5 9.31 9.57 17.19
N GLU A 6 9.94 8.75 16.35
CA GLU A 6 10.96 7.79 16.76
C GLU A 6 12.13 8.40 17.54
N SER A 7 12.59 9.60 17.15
CA SER A 7 13.69 10.29 17.82
C SER A 7 13.21 11.04 19.07
N SER A 8 12.01 11.60 19.02
CA SER A 8 11.51 12.51 20.06
C SER A 8 10.77 11.81 21.20
N ILE A 9 10.48 10.52 21.08
CA ILE A 9 9.95 9.74 22.20
C ILE A 9 11.04 9.56 23.25
N LEU A 10 10.72 9.87 24.50
CA LEU A 10 11.51 9.51 25.69
C LEU A 10 11.14 8.11 26.18
N GLY A 11 9.84 7.82 26.16
CA GLY A 11 9.28 6.53 26.52
C GLY A 11 7.76 6.60 26.66
N GLY A 12 7.15 5.49 27.03
CA GLY A 12 5.71 5.40 27.14
C GLY A 12 5.21 3.98 26.97
N TYR A 13 3.91 3.85 26.79
CA TYR A 13 3.29 2.58 26.49
C TYR A 13 2.10 2.74 25.58
N LEU A 14 1.82 1.71 24.79
CA LEU A 14 0.55 1.49 24.11
C LEU A 14 0.02 0.11 24.50
N SER A 15 -1.26 0.02 24.85
CA SER A 15 -1.96 -1.19 25.24
C SER A 15 -3.08 -1.48 24.25
N ASN A 16 -3.14 -2.73 23.81
CA ASN A 16 -4.27 -3.31 23.08
C ASN A 16 -4.84 -4.50 23.83
N GLU A 17 -4.84 -4.45 25.17
CA GLU A 17 -5.39 -5.49 26.04
C GLU A 17 -6.91 -5.65 25.90
N VAL A 18 -7.60 -4.65 25.35
CA VAL A 18 -9.03 -4.68 25.01
C VAL A 18 -9.17 -4.77 23.48
N PRO A 19 -9.87 -5.78 22.93
CA PRO A 19 -10.09 -5.89 21.50
C PRO A 19 -10.79 -4.65 20.94
N GLY A 20 -10.30 -4.16 19.80
CA GLY A 20 -10.82 -3.00 19.08
C GLY A 20 -10.37 -1.65 19.64
N LEU A 21 -9.58 -1.62 20.72
CA LEU A 21 -9.15 -0.39 21.37
C LEU A 21 -7.64 -0.41 21.64
N VAL A 22 -6.96 0.64 21.20
CA VAL A 22 -5.56 0.91 21.56
C VAL A 22 -5.52 2.16 22.43
N THR A 23 -5.01 2.04 23.65
CA THR A 23 -4.83 3.19 24.56
C THR A 23 -3.39 3.33 24.99
N GLY A 24 -2.98 4.51 25.43
CA GLY A 24 -1.65 4.65 26.02
C GLY A 24 -1.19 6.07 26.26
N VAL A 25 0.07 6.18 26.63
CA VAL A 25 0.70 7.43 27.05
C VAL A 25 2.11 7.50 26.47
N LEU A 26 2.43 8.60 25.80
CA LEU A 26 3.74 8.90 25.21
C LEU A 26 4.35 10.11 25.91
N HIS A 27 5.62 10.00 26.30
CA HIS A 27 6.42 11.13 26.77
C HIS A 27 7.34 11.57 25.64
N LEU A 28 7.25 12.84 25.26
CA LEU A 28 8.01 13.40 24.15
C LEU A 28 9.03 14.43 24.67
N ALA A 29 10.23 14.41 24.11
CA ALA A 29 11.28 15.39 24.37
C ALA A 29 10.79 16.77 23.90
N GLY A 30 10.83 17.76 24.79
CA GLY A 30 10.35 19.12 24.50
C GLY A 30 8.88 19.38 24.89
N GLN A 31 8.14 18.36 25.36
CA GLN A 31 6.79 18.52 25.93
C GLN A 31 6.78 18.18 27.42
N ASN A 32 6.23 19.09 28.24
CA ASN A 32 6.08 18.84 29.68
C ASN A 32 4.87 17.96 30.01
N GLN A 33 3.88 17.90 29.12
CA GLN A 33 2.70 17.07 29.30
C GLN A 33 2.79 15.80 28.44
N PRO A 34 2.43 14.64 28.99
CA PRO A 34 2.41 13.41 28.21
C PRO A 34 1.27 13.43 27.20
N VAL A 35 1.53 12.86 26.02
CA VAL A 35 0.52 12.68 24.98
C VAL A 35 -0.28 11.42 25.28
N ARG A 36 -1.58 11.57 25.49
CA ARG A 36 -2.52 10.46 25.66
C ARG A 36 -3.04 10.00 24.31
N VAL A 37 -3.16 8.69 24.15
CA VAL A 37 -3.53 8.04 22.89
C VAL A 37 -4.75 7.15 23.14
N GLU A 38 -5.79 7.32 22.34
CA GLU A 38 -6.99 6.49 22.32
C GLU A 38 -7.42 6.27 20.86
N LEU A 39 -7.27 5.05 20.37
CA LEU A 39 -7.45 4.73 18.95
C LEU A 39 -8.38 3.53 18.79
N VAL A 40 -9.20 3.58 17.75
CA VAL A 40 -10.06 2.47 17.34
C VAL A 40 -9.28 1.53 16.41
N GLY A 41 -9.17 0.28 16.81
CA GLY A 41 -8.53 -0.81 16.08
C GLY A 41 -7.62 -1.67 16.95
N ASN A 42 -6.77 -2.46 16.31
CA ASN A 42 -5.95 -3.47 16.99
C ASN A 42 -4.49 -3.42 16.56
N PHE A 43 -3.62 -3.99 17.38
CA PHE A 43 -2.29 -4.41 16.97
C PHE A 43 -2.36 -5.65 16.08
N LEU A 44 -1.28 -5.92 15.34
CA LEU A 44 -1.12 -7.18 14.62
C LEU A 44 -0.87 -8.34 15.57
N ARG A 45 -0.97 -9.56 15.03
CA ARG A 45 -0.99 -10.80 15.79
C ARG A 45 0.24 -11.02 16.68
N ASP A 46 1.39 -10.43 16.33
CA ASP A 46 2.63 -10.57 17.09
C ASP A 46 2.56 -9.95 18.49
N ILE A 47 1.71 -8.93 18.68
CA ILE A 47 1.55 -8.19 19.94
C ILE A 47 0.08 -7.92 20.28
N ALA A 48 -0.87 -8.51 19.56
CA ALA A 48 -2.30 -8.41 19.84
C ALA A 48 -2.61 -8.86 21.27
N GLY A 49 -3.46 -8.12 21.97
CA GLY A 49 -3.78 -8.38 23.37
C GLY A 49 -2.69 -8.00 24.36
N CYS A 50 -1.56 -7.46 23.92
CA CYS A 50 -0.47 -7.06 24.80
C CYS A 50 -0.46 -5.56 25.09
N ARG A 51 0.22 -5.21 26.18
CA ARG A 51 0.77 -3.89 26.43
C ARG A 51 2.24 -3.87 26.00
N VAL A 52 2.60 -2.85 25.24
CA VAL A 52 3.97 -2.60 24.77
C VAL A 52 4.48 -1.34 25.45
N ASP A 53 5.37 -1.51 26.41
CA ASP A 53 6.14 -0.42 27.02
C ASP A 53 7.44 -0.23 26.24
N PHE A 54 7.79 1.02 25.99
CA PHE A 54 9.01 1.35 25.26
C PHE A 54 9.75 2.53 25.87
N HIS A 55 11.07 2.49 25.78
CA HIS A 55 11.97 3.54 26.25
C HIS A 55 13.04 3.82 25.21
N ASN A 56 13.31 5.11 24.99
CA ASN A 56 14.35 5.55 24.07
C ASN A 56 15.65 5.86 24.83
N PRO A 57 16.73 5.09 24.62
CA PRO A 57 18.01 5.37 25.25
C PRO A 57 18.72 6.60 24.66
N LEU A 58 18.33 7.05 23.47
CA LEU A 58 18.99 8.13 22.73
C LEU A 58 17.94 9.13 22.17
N PRO A 59 17.26 9.89 23.05
CA PRO A 59 16.24 10.83 22.60
C PRO A 59 16.85 12.06 21.93
N ASP A 60 16.25 12.47 20.83
CA ASP A 60 16.58 13.69 20.08
C ASP A 60 15.30 14.46 19.74
N ALA A 61 15.25 15.71 20.21
CA ALA A 61 14.07 16.56 20.14
C ALA A 61 13.92 17.13 18.72
N ASN A 62 12.98 16.58 17.96
CA ASN A 62 12.54 17.18 16.71
C ASN A 62 11.39 18.14 17.00
N GLN A 63 11.75 19.37 17.38
CA GLN A 63 10.80 20.37 17.87
C GLN A 63 9.62 20.59 16.89
N GLY A 64 9.87 20.60 15.57
CA GLY A 64 8.82 20.80 14.57
C GLY A 64 7.77 19.68 14.52
N HIS A 65 8.13 18.44 14.84
CA HIS A 65 7.18 17.33 14.93
C HIS A 65 6.46 17.30 16.29
N VAL A 66 7.17 17.67 17.35
CA VAL A 66 6.68 17.69 18.72
C VAL A 66 5.69 18.84 18.97
N ASP A 67 5.86 19.99 18.31
CA ASP A 67 4.92 21.11 18.43
C ASP A 67 3.63 20.85 17.64
N ALA A 68 3.70 20.01 16.61
CA ALA A 68 2.58 19.73 15.73
C ALA A 68 1.60 18.68 16.29
N ILE A 69 1.99 17.94 17.34
CA ILE A 69 1.15 16.92 17.96
C ILE A 69 0.38 17.50 19.15
N ARG A 70 -0.92 17.19 19.22
CA ARG A 70 -1.77 17.57 20.35
C ARG A 70 -1.58 16.62 21.53
N PRO A 71 -1.76 17.09 22.79
CA PRO A 71 -1.67 16.25 23.98
C PRO A 71 -2.66 15.09 24.03
N MET A 72 -3.78 15.17 23.31
CA MET A 72 -4.76 14.08 23.22
C MET A 72 -4.87 13.62 21.76
N GLN A 73 -4.67 12.33 21.53
CA GLN A 73 -4.71 11.70 20.22
C GLN A 73 -5.89 10.75 20.14
N HIS A 74 -6.93 11.15 19.40
CA HIS A 74 -8.05 10.31 19.02
C HIS A 74 -7.98 9.96 17.53
N GLY A 75 -8.37 8.74 17.17
CA GLY A 75 -8.47 8.35 15.77
C GLY A 75 -8.49 6.84 15.55
N TYR A 76 -7.89 6.41 14.45
CA TYR A 76 -7.88 5.01 14.04
C TYR A 76 -6.48 4.46 14.03
N SER A 77 -6.31 3.24 14.54
CA SER A 77 -5.05 2.53 14.37
C SER A 77 -4.85 2.20 12.89
N GLY A 78 -3.60 2.34 12.45
CA GLY A 78 -3.10 1.80 11.20
C GLY A 78 -2.36 0.51 11.48
N LEU A 79 -1.25 0.29 10.76
CA LEU A 79 -0.40 -0.87 10.99
C LEU A 79 0.38 -0.72 12.31
N MET A 80 0.25 -1.68 13.22
CA MET A 80 0.94 -1.67 14.51
C MET A 80 1.55 -3.06 14.83
N THR A 81 2.87 -3.16 14.82
CA THR A 81 3.63 -4.42 14.99
C THR A 81 5.02 -4.17 15.60
N ALA A 82 5.57 -5.18 16.27
CA ALA A 82 6.93 -5.20 16.81
C ALA A 82 7.83 -6.26 16.16
N SER A 83 7.30 -7.10 15.26
CA SER A 83 8.03 -8.22 14.63
C SER A 83 8.49 -7.96 13.19
N TYR A 84 8.38 -6.74 12.67
CA TYR A 84 8.77 -6.47 11.29
C TYR A 84 10.29 -6.59 11.13
N ARG A 85 10.77 -7.43 10.21
CA ARG A 85 12.21 -7.67 10.04
C ARG A 85 12.78 -6.76 8.96
N VAL A 86 13.80 -5.98 9.31
CA VAL A 86 14.50 -5.11 8.35
C VAL A 86 16.00 -5.32 8.40
N ALA A 87 16.61 -5.44 7.22
CA ALA A 87 18.06 -5.47 7.06
C ALA A 87 18.66 -4.06 6.91
N LYS A 88 17.86 -3.10 6.42
CA LYS A 88 18.19 -1.68 6.30
C LYS A 88 16.94 -0.88 6.62
N LEU A 89 17.09 0.18 7.43
CA LEU A 89 16.02 1.17 7.59
C LEU A 89 15.76 1.85 6.23
N PRO A 90 14.50 2.11 5.85
CA PRO A 90 14.19 3.00 4.75
C PRO A 90 14.87 4.35 4.98
N ARG A 91 15.72 4.80 4.05
CA ARG A 91 16.42 6.08 4.19
C ARG A 91 15.39 7.20 4.22
N ARG A 92 15.33 7.93 5.34
CA ARG A 92 14.57 9.18 5.43
C ARG A 92 15.38 10.29 4.77
N ARG A 93 14.78 11.03 3.83
CA ARG A 93 15.31 12.36 3.47
C ARG A 93 14.91 13.30 4.60
N LEU A 94 15.86 13.75 5.42
CA LEU A 94 15.61 14.86 6.34
C LEU A 94 15.32 16.12 5.51
N GLN A 95 14.30 16.90 5.88
CA GLN A 95 14.00 18.18 5.23
C GLN A 95 14.95 19.32 5.62
N SER A 96 16.04 19.04 6.33
CA SER A 96 17.11 20.01 6.59
C SER A 96 18.36 19.25 7.01
N GLY A 97 19.41 19.30 6.19
CA GLY A 97 20.86 19.13 6.44
C GLY A 97 21.47 18.19 7.49
N GLY A 98 20.73 17.69 8.48
CA GLY A 98 21.19 16.77 9.50
C GLY A 98 21.15 15.34 9.00
N VAL A 99 22.29 14.68 8.99
CA VAL A 99 22.32 13.22 8.92
C VAL A 99 21.79 12.73 10.27
N MET A 100 20.52 12.31 10.34
CA MET A 100 20.14 11.37 11.41
C MET A 100 20.88 10.07 11.09
N THR A 101 22.09 9.94 11.65
CA THR A 101 22.82 8.68 11.75
C THR A 101 22.12 7.81 12.78
N ALA A 102 20.87 7.42 12.52
CA ALA A 102 20.36 6.20 13.14
C ALA A 102 21.35 5.10 12.70
N PRO A 103 22.02 4.39 13.63
CA PRO A 103 23.02 3.40 13.28
C PRO A 103 22.41 2.41 12.29
N VAL A 104 23.18 1.98 11.29
CA VAL A 104 22.72 0.88 10.44
C VAL A 104 22.53 -0.33 11.36
N PRO A 105 21.34 -0.96 11.40
CA PRO A 105 21.13 -2.09 12.29
C PRO A 105 22.16 -3.18 11.96
N PRO A 106 22.90 -3.70 12.96
CA PRO A 106 23.82 -4.80 12.73
C PRO A 106 23.01 -6.07 12.47
N GLY A 107 22.90 -6.45 11.20
CA GLY A 107 22.14 -7.62 10.76
C GLY A 107 20.62 -7.42 10.77
N LEU A 108 19.88 -8.52 10.75
CA LEU A 108 18.42 -8.51 10.76
C LEU A 108 17.91 -8.16 12.16
N LYS A 109 17.19 -7.04 12.29
CA LYS A 109 16.59 -6.62 13.56
C LYS A 109 15.07 -6.54 13.45
N ASN A 110 14.40 -6.75 14.58
CA ASN A 110 12.98 -6.48 14.71
C ASN A 110 12.78 -4.96 14.78
N LEU A 111 11.79 -4.49 14.04
CA LEU A 111 11.40 -3.09 13.94
C LEU A 111 10.05 -2.92 14.62
N LEU A 112 10.01 -2.03 15.60
CA LEU A 112 8.77 -1.47 16.09
C LEU A 112 8.22 -0.53 15.01
N PHE A 113 7.02 -0.84 14.53
CA PHE A 113 6.30 -0.02 13.58
C PHE A 113 4.89 0.24 14.12
N PHE A 114 4.64 1.47 14.56
CA PHE A 114 3.30 1.94 14.91
C PHE A 114 2.89 3.07 13.98
N GLU A 115 1.69 2.94 13.44
CA GLU A 115 1.04 3.94 12.62
C GLU A 115 -0.38 4.17 13.10
N TRP A 116 -0.79 5.43 13.14
CA TRP A 116 -2.20 5.79 13.31
C TRP A 116 -2.52 7.10 12.60
N PHE A 117 -3.82 7.34 12.47
CA PHE A 117 -4.38 8.53 11.84
C PHE A 117 -5.24 9.23 12.86
N ASN A 118 -4.94 10.50 13.15
CA ASN A 118 -5.72 11.28 14.09
C ASN A 118 -6.84 12.08 13.39
N GLN A 119 -7.72 12.66 14.21
CA GLN A 119 -8.82 13.51 13.76
C GLN A 119 -8.35 14.79 13.03
N ASP A 120 -7.11 15.25 13.29
CA ASP A 120 -6.52 16.42 12.63
C ASP A 120 -5.93 16.11 11.25
N HIS A 121 -6.25 14.95 10.66
CA HIS A 121 -5.71 14.47 9.38
C HIS A 121 -4.17 14.45 9.36
N GLN A 122 -3.58 14.06 10.50
CA GLN A 122 -2.18 13.75 10.63
C GLN A 122 -1.98 12.23 10.66
N ARG A 123 -0.95 11.77 9.99
CA ARG A 123 -0.46 10.40 10.07
C ARG A 123 0.74 10.39 10.99
N ILE A 124 0.63 9.67 12.09
CA ILE A 124 1.69 9.58 13.09
C ILE A 124 2.38 8.23 12.96
N LEU A 125 3.71 8.25 13.01
CA LEU A 125 4.58 7.11 12.81
C LEU A 125 5.61 7.01 13.93
N ILE A 126 5.76 5.80 14.46
CA ILE A 126 6.89 5.39 15.28
C ILE A 126 7.55 4.23 14.54
N GLN A 127 8.78 4.46 14.07
CA GLN A 127 9.55 3.46 13.36
C GLN A 127 10.93 3.36 13.98
N SER A 128 11.17 2.35 14.82
CA SER A 128 12.46 2.21 15.51
C SER A 128 12.84 0.76 15.78
N TRP A 129 14.15 0.48 15.72
CA TRP A 129 14.75 -0.80 16.08
C TRP A 129 15.61 -0.71 17.36
N HIS A 130 15.92 0.50 17.83
CA HIS A 130 16.82 0.75 18.96
C HIS A 130 16.06 1.09 20.27
N LEU A 131 14.73 1.23 20.21
CA LEU A 131 13.92 1.36 21.42
C LEU A 131 14.01 0.08 22.24
N GLN A 132 14.15 0.24 23.56
CA GLN A 132 14.05 -0.87 24.48
C GLN A 132 12.57 -1.19 24.70
N LEU A 133 12.16 -2.42 24.40
CA LEU A 133 10.77 -2.86 24.44
C LEU A 133 10.54 -3.83 25.60
N ARG A 134 9.41 -3.70 26.28
CA ARG A 134 8.84 -4.72 27.16
C ARG A 134 7.41 -5.00 26.70
N VAL A 135 7.10 -6.27 26.46
CA VAL A 135 5.78 -6.71 26.00
C VAL A 135 5.18 -7.58 27.09
N SER A 136 3.95 -7.26 27.49
CA SER A 136 3.20 -8.05 28.48
C SER A 136 2.73 -9.39 27.88
N SER A 137 2.20 -10.27 28.73
CA SER A 137 1.44 -11.43 28.26
C SER A 137 0.18 -10.97 27.52
N PRO A 138 -0.24 -11.68 26.45
CA PRO A 138 -1.45 -11.35 25.72
C PRO A 138 -2.70 -11.67 26.54
N ARG A 139 -3.63 -10.72 26.61
CA ARG A 139 -4.95 -10.89 27.24
C ARG A 139 -5.98 -11.53 26.31
N TRP A 140 -5.74 -11.42 25.00
CA TRP A 140 -6.49 -12.07 23.92
C TRP A 140 -5.55 -12.26 22.73
N GLN A 141 -5.98 -13.01 21.72
CA GLN A 141 -5.15 -13.30 20.55
C GLN A 141 -5.93 -13.02 19.27
N LEU A 142 -5.23 -12.52 18.26
CA LEU A 142 -5.77 -12.27 16.94
C LEU A 142 -5.55 -13.51 16.05
N THR A 143 -6.61 -14.02 15.43
CA THR A 143 -6.48 -15.12 14.47
C THR A 143 -5.86 -14.65 13.16
N LYS A 144 -5.41 -15.60 12.33
CA LYS A 144 -4.81 -15.29 11.02
C LYS A 144 -5.80 -14.62 10.06
N ASP A 145 -7.07 -15.00 10.14
CA ASP A 145 -8.11 -14.46 9.26
C ASP A 145 -8.51 -13.05 9.68
N GLU A 146 -8.61 -12.80 11.00
CA GLU A 146 -8.80 -11.47 11.56
C GLU A 146 -7.62 -10.54 11.28
N GLU A 147 -6.38 -11.04 11.37
CA GLU A 147 -5.18 -10.29 10.95
C GLU A 147 -5.25 -9.90 9.48
N SER A 148 -5.67 -10.82 8.61
CA SER A 148 -5.83 -10.56 7.18
C SER A 148 -6.90 -9.49 6.93
N ALA A 149 -8.02 -9.52 7.66
CA ALA A 149 -9.06 -8.49 7.60
C ALA A 149 -8.56 -7.14 8.12
N LEU A 150 -7.85 -7.13 9.25
CA LEU A 150 -7.24 -5.93 9.83
C LEU A 150 -6.24 -5.29 8.88
N LEU A 151 -5.41 -6.09 8.19
CA LEU A 151 -4.48 -5.59 7.18
C LEU A 151 -5.22 -4.95 5.99
N ARG A 152 -6.34 -5.52 5.54
CA ARG A 152 -7.19 -4.91 4.51
C ARG A 152 -7.78 -3.58 4.98
N GLN A 153 -8.33 -3.53 6.20
CA GLN A 153 -8.87 -2.29 6.79
C GLN A 153 -7.79 -1.21 6.93
N ASN A 154 -6.61 -1.56 7.43
CA ASN A 154 -5.48 -0.64 7.57
C ASN A 154 -5.01 -0.09 6.21
N ARG A 155 -4.98 -0.94 5.17
CA ARG A 155 -4.69 -0.49 3.79
C ARG A 155 -5.77 0.46 3.27
N ALA A 156 -7.04 0.17 3.49
CA ALA A 156 -8.15 1.04 3.10
C ALA A 156 -8.10 2.39 3.81
N ARG A 157 -7.87 2.42 5.13
CA ARG A 157 -7.69 3.66 5.91
C ARG A 157 -6.50 4.48 5.44
N ARG A 158 -5.36 3.83 5.20
CA ARG A 158 -4.17 4.50 4.65
C ARG A 158 -4.46 5.07 3.26
N LYS A 159 -5.13 4.31 2.38
CA LYS A 159 -5.56 4.78 1.05
C LYS A 159 -6.49 5.99 1.18
N HIS A 160 -7.49 5.92 2.05
CA HIS A 160 -8.41 7.03 2.31
C HIS A 160 -7.68 8.27 2.82
N PHE A 161 -6.73 8.11 3.75
CA PHE A 161 -5.91 9.23 4.23
C PHE A 161 -5.07 9.87 3.11
N LEU A 162 -4.46 9.03 2.25
CA LEU A 162 -3.60 9.51 1.17
C LEU A 162 -4.38 10.16 0.01
N LEU A 163 -5.58 9.68 -0.28
CA LEU A 163 -6.42 10.14 -1.41
C LEU A 163 -7.48 11.18 -1.00
N GLY A 164 -8.00 11.09 0.22
CA GLY A 164 -9.03 11.97 0.78
C GLY A 164 -8.53 13.38 1.13
N ALA A 165 -7.24 13.66 0.93
CA ALA A 165 -6.68 15.02 1.02
C ALA A 165 -7.10 15.95 -0.14
N SER A 166 -7.93 15.48 -1.08
CA SER A 166 -8.60 16.34 -2.06
C SER A 166 -9.69 17.18 -1.37
N ARG A 167 -9.45 18.49 -1.23
CA ARG A 167 -10.25 19.48 -0.48
C ARG A 167 -11.74 19.64 -0.90
N ASN A 168 -12.30 18.76 -1.75
CA ASN A 168 -13.63 18.95 -2.35
C ASN A 168 -14.63 17.79 -2.17
N SER A 169 -14.37 16.72 -1.42
CA SER A 169 -15.41 15.71 -1.17
C SER A 169 -16.18 15.98 0.11
N LYS A 170 -17.26 16.77 0.01
CA LYS A 170 -18.37 16.72 0.97
C LYS A 170 -19.13 15.40 0.79
N SER A 171 -18.57 14.30 1.29
CA SER A 171 -19.29 13.03 1.52
C SER A 171 -18.37 12.01 2.19
N ALA A 172 -17.97 12.27 3.43
CA ALA A 172 -17.17 11.34 4.22
C ALA A 172 -17.91 10.77 5.45
N ASP A 173 -19.24 10.84 5.46
CA ASP A 173 -20.07 10.34 6.58
C ASP A 173 -20.68 8.95 6.35
N ALA A 174 -20.42 8.28 5.22
CA ALA A 174 -21.13 7.04 4.88
C ALA A 174 -20.33 5.72 5.06
N LEU A 175 -19.09 5.74 5.58
CA LEU A 175 -18.29 4.51 5.70
C LEU A 175 -17.98 4.05 7.13
N HIS A 176 -18.28 4.85 8.15
CA HIS A 176 -17.91 4.54 9.53
C HIS A 176 -18.97 5.01 10.54
N SER A 177 -20.10 4.30 10.62
CA SER A 177 -20.87 4.21 11.87
C SER A 177 -20.79 2.76 12.38
N PRO A 178 -20.55 2.52 13.68
CA PRO A 178 -20.59 1.16 14.21
C PRO A 178 -22.01 0.62 14.06
N GLY A 179 -22.18 -0.50 13.34
CA GLY A 179 -23.48 -1.16 13.15
C GLY A 179 -24.07 -1.13 11.73
N PHE A 180 -23.33 -0.70 10.71
CA PHE A 180 -23.71 -0.90 9.30
C PHE A 180 -22.72 -1.83 8.59
N ASP A 181 -23.26 -2.81 7.87
CA ASP A 181 -22.50 -3.81 7.13
C ASP A 181 -21.73 -3.18 5.95
N ASP A 182 -20.54 -3.72 5.68
CA ASP A 182 -19.70 -3.34 4.55
C ASP A 182 -20.48 -3.56 3.24
N PRO A 183 -20.65 -2.55 2.36
CA PRO A 183 -21.38 -2.71 1.11
C PRO A 183 -20.74 -3.71 0.13
N PHE A 184 -19.52 -4.17 0.44
CA PHE A 184 -18.81 -5.22 -0.30
C PHE A 184 -18.66 -6.52 0.48
N GLN A 185 -19.28 -6.66 1.66
CA GLN A 185 -19.42 -7.96 2.30
C GLN A 185 -20.53 -8.75 1.61
N PRO A 186 -20.26 -9.97 1.11
CA PRO A 186 -21.31 -10.84 0.62
C PRO A 186 -22.26 -11.18 1.76
N THR A 187 -23.57 -10.96 1.56
CA THR A 187 -24.62 -11.09 2.58
C THR A 187 -24.81 -12.53 3.08
N LYS A 188 -24.18 -13.53 2.47
CA LYS A 188 -24.11 -14.92 2.96
C LYS A 188 -22.75 -15.53 2.64
N ALA A 189 -22.22 -16.31 3.58
CA ALA A 189 -21.02 -17.11 3.36
C ALA A 189 -21.27 -18.17 2.27
N GLY A 190 -20.56 -18.09 1.14
CA GLY A 190 -20.58 -19.10 0.08
C GLY A 190 -21.37 -18.76 -1.19
N SER A 191 -21.95 -17.57 -1.33
CA SER A 191 -22.53 -17.14 -2.61
C SER A 191 -21.47 -16.47 -3.48
N ASP A 192 -21.25 -17.00 -4.69
CA ASP A 192 -20.40 -16.40 -5.72
C ASP A 192 -20.98 -15.03 -6.13
N PRO A 193 -20.23 -13.92 -5.94
CA PRO A 193 -20.66 -12.59 -6.36
C PRO A 193 -20.74 -12.42 -7.89
N PHE A 194 -20.38 -13.44 -8.69
CA PHE A 194 -20.50 -13.46 -10.15
C PHE A 194 -21.46 -14.55 -10.69
N GLY A 195 -22.33 -15.11 -9.83
CA GLY A 195 -23.34 -16.08 -10.22
C GLY A 195 -24.31 -15.57 -11.30
N ALA A 196 -24.44 -16.37 -12.36
CA ALA A 196 -25.07 -16.06 -13.64
C ALA A 196 -26.37 -15.24 -13.59
N VAL A 197 -26.36 -14.11 -14.29
CA VAL A 197 -27.57 -13.41 -14.72
C VAL A 197 -28.25 -14.27 -15.79
N ASN A 198 -29.30 -15.00 -15.40
CA ASN A 198 -30.16 -15.70 -16.34
C ASN A 198 -30.99 -14.71 -17.16
N ASN A 199 -30.47 -14.41 -18.35
CA ASN A 199 -31.10 -14.53 -19.66
C ASN A 199 -32.62 -14.27 -19.77
N GLU A 200 -33.00 -13.09 -20.28
CA GLU A 200 -34.16 -12.98 -21.17
C GLU A 200 -33.88 -12.02 -22.35
N SER A 201 -34.17 -12.56 -23.54
CA SER A 201 -34.58 -11.92 -24.79
C SER A 201 -33.56 -11.73 -25.93
N SER A 202 -33.94 -12.38 -27.04
CA SER A 202 -33.64 -12.18 -28.46
C SER A 202 -32.33 -12.74 -29.04
N ALA A 203 -32.53 -13.78 -29.86
CA ALA A 203 -31.56 -14.53 -30.62
C ALA A 203 -31.16 -13.83 -31.92
N GLU A 204 -29.86 -13.81 -32.22
CA GLU A 204 -29.30 -13.81 -33.57
C GLU A 204 -28.07 -14.73 -33.60
N PRO A 205 -27.88 -15.56 -34.66
CA PRO A 205 -26.78 -16.52 -34.69
C PRO A 205 -25.45 -15.82 -35.01
N PRO A 206 -24.32 -16.19 -34.35
CA PRO A 206 -23.06 -15.53 -34.59
C PRO A 206 -22.50 -15.92 -35.97
N ARG A 207 -22.18 -14.91 -36.78
CA ARG A 207 -21.37 -15.03 -38.00
C ARG A 207 -20.01 -15.66 -37.67
N LYS A 208 -19.70 -16.76 -38.36
CA LYS A 208 -18.37 -17.36 -38.36
C LYS A 208 -17.39 -16.42 -39.07
N THR A 209 -16.49 -15.79 -38.32
CA THR A 209 -15.25 -15.21 -38.84
C THR A 209 -14.13 -16.25 -38.77
N PRO A 210 -13.21 -16.26 -39.75
CA PRO A 210 -12.34 -17.39 -40.01
C PRO A 210 -11.24 -17.54 -38.96
N ALA A 211 -10.93 -18.79 -38.62
CA ALA A 211 -9.82 -19.17 -37.77
C ALA A 211 -8.50 -18.64 -38.34
N LYS A 212 -7.95 -17.60 -37.71
CA LYS A 212 -6.51 -17.33 -37.80
C LYS A 212 -5.82 -18.44 -37.04
N SER A 213 -4.94 -19.17 -37.74
CA SER A 213 -4.00 -20.13 -37.20
C SER A 213 -3.31 -19.53 -35.97
N ARG A 214 -3.72 -20.00 -34.79
CA ARG A 214 -3.17 -19.62 -33.49
C ARG A 214 -1.81 -20.32 -33.40
N ASN A 215 -0.73 -19.58 -33.54
CA ASN A 215 0.63 -20.13 -33.43
C ASN A 215 0.79 -20.75 -32.02
N ASP A 216 1.31 -21.96 -31.89
CA ASP A 216 1.51 -22.62 -30.58
C ASP A 216 2.38 -21.81 -29.60
N ALA A 217 3.17 -20.85 -30.09
CA ALA A 217 3.90 -19.87 -29.29
C ALA A 217 3.00 -18.86 -28.54
N ASP A 218 1.72 -18.70 -28.92
CA ASP A 218 0.77 -17.79 -28.26
C ASP A 218 0.26 -18.34 -26.92
N LEU A 219 0.43 -19.64 -26.66
CA LEU A 219 -0.09 -20.35 -25.48
C LEU A 219 0.97 -20.60 -24.40
N ASP A 220 2.24 -20.30 -24.65
CA ASP A 220 3.31 -20.51 -23.66
C ASP A 220 3.34 -19.38 -22.62
N PRO A 221 3.03 -19.65 -21.34
CA PRO A 221 3.06 -18.64 -20.29
C PRO A 221 4.47 -18.10 -20.03
N VAL A 222 5.53 -18.87 -20.33
CA VAL A 222 6.92 -18.43 -20.16
C VAL A 222 7.27 -17.36 -21.20
N ALA A 223 6.98 -17.61 -22.48
CA ALA A 223 7.13 -16.59 -23.52
C ALA A 223 6.33 -15.30 -23.23
N ARG A 224 5.10 -15.42 -22.70
CA ARG A 224 4.24 -14.29 -22.33
C ARG A 224 4.78 -13.50 -21.15
N SER A 225 5.30 -14.18 -20.14
CA SER A 225 5.94 -13.52 -18.99
C SER A 225 7.20 -12.73 -19.40
N ALA A 226 8.00 -13.28 -20.32
CA ALA A 226 9.17 -12.60 -20.87
C ALA A 226 8.80 -11.36 -21.70
N ALA A 227 7.73 -11.45 -22.49
CA ALA A 227 7.20 -10.32 -23.26
C ALA A 227 6.66 -9.21 -22.33
N LEU A 228 5.95 -9.56 -21.27
CA LEU A 228 5.48 -8.60 -20.25
C LEU A 228 6.67 -7.93 -19.54
N ALA A 229 7.69 -8.70 -19.14
CA ALA A 229 8.90 -8.16 -18.51
C ALA A 229 9.65 -7.18 -19.44
N LYS A 230 9.65 -7.42 -20.76
CA LYS A 230 10.23 -6.50 -21.74
C LYS A 230 9.47 -5.17 -21.80
N GLU A 231 8.15 -5.19 -21.83
CA GLU A 231 7.34 -3.97 -21.80
C GLU A 231 7.48 -3.19 -20.49
N LEU A 232 7.55 -3.88 -19.35
CA LEU A 232 7.78 -3.24 -18.05
C LEU A 232 9.15 -2.52 -18.01
N ARG A 233 10.20 -3.10 -18.60
CA ARG A 233 11.51 -2.43 -18.71
C ARG A 233 11.46 -1.22 -19.64
N ARG A 234 10.73 -1.33 -20.76
CA ARG A 234 10.50 -0.21 -21.68
C ARG A 234 9.80 0.94 -20.95
N PHE A 235 8.75 0.66 -20.21
CA PHE A 235 8.05 1.64 -19.38
C PHE A 235 8.99 2.33 -18.39
N GLN A 236 9.83 1.57 -17.68
CA GLN A 236 10.82 2.17 -16.77
C GLN A 236 11.79 3.10 -17.49
N SER A 237 12.30 2.71 -18.67
CA SER A 237 13.23 3.55 -19.43
C SER A 237 12.61 4.88 -19.86
N LEU A 238 11.30 4.90 -20.16
CA LEU A 238 10.58 6.12 -20.49
C LEU A 238 10.46 7.07 -19.29
N LEU A 239 10.40 6.54 -18.06
CA LEU A 239 10.26 7.34 -16.84
C LEU A 239 11.59 7.89 -16.28
N VAL A 240 12.75 7.43 -16.78
CA VAL A 240 14.07 7.90 -16.31
C VAL A 240 14.38 9.32 -16.81
N PHE A 241 13.71 9.78 -17.88
CA PHE A 241 13.97 11.08 -18.50
C PHE A 241 12.65 11.81 -18.79
N ASN A 242 12.16 12.63 -17.85
CA ASN A 242 11.43 13.84 -18.21
C ASN A 242 11.29 14.82 -17.03
N GLU A 243 11.76 16.06 -17.19
CA GLU A 243 11.64 17.12 -16.18
C GLU A 243 10.29 17.86 -16.26
N GLU A 244 9.47 17.67 -17.30
CA GLU A 244 8.39 18.63 -17.62
C GLU A 244 7.00 18.21 -17.13
N VAL A 245 6.78 16.93 -16.80
CA VAL A 245 5.55 16.46 -16.09
C VAL A 245 5.48 16.99 -14.64
N ARG A 246 6.52 17.73 -14.20
CA ARG A 246 6.66 18.35 -12.86
C ARG A 246 5.53 19.31 -12.49
N THR A 247 4.74 19.78 -13.45
CA THR A 247 3.59 20.67 -13.21
C THR A 247 2.42 19.96 -12.52
N ARG A 248 2.35 18.61 -12.55
CA ARG A 248 1.26 17.83 -11.93
C ARG A 248 1.80 16.76 -10.98
N PRO A 249 2.09 17.14 -9.72
CA PRO A 249 2.77 16.25 -8.75
C PRO A 249 1.99 14.98 -8.42
N ALA A 250 0.67 14.94 -8.64
CA ALA A 250 -0.13 13.74 -8.41
C ALA A 250 0.10 12.64 -9.46
N VAL A 251 0.15 12.99 -10.75
CA VAL A 251 0.35 12.00 -11.82
C VAL A 251 1.79 11.49 -11.80
N LEU A 252 2.77 12.35 -11.51
CA LEU A 252 4.16 11.92 -11.31
C LEU A 252 4.32 10.93 -10.16
N ARG A 253 3.66 11.16 -9.02
CA ARG A 253 3.67 10.22 -7.90
C ARG A 253 3.07 8.88 -8.31
N LEU A 254 1.97 8.90 -9.06
CA LEU A 254 1.34 7.68 -9.58
C LEU A 254 2.29 6.93 -10.54
N LEU A 255 2.87 7.61 -11.53
CA LEU A 255 3.81 7.02 -12.47
C LEU A 255 5.05 6.47 -11.78
N SER A 256 5.59 7.18 -10.77
CA SER A 256 6.69 6.69 -9.94
C SER A 256 6.32 5.42 -9.18
N THR A 257 5.13 5.37 -8.57
CA THR A 257 4.67 4.15 -7.87
C THR A 257 4.47 2.98 -8.83
N VAL A 258 3.99 3.24 -10.05
CA VAL A 258 3.84 2.21 -11.08
C VAL A 258 5.21 1.77 -11.62
N ALA A 259 6.22 2.64 -11.63
CA ALA A 259 7.59 2.29 -11.99
C ALA A 259 8.26 1.36 -10.97
N ASP A 260 8.07 1.65 -9.68
CA ASP A 260 8.56 0.80 -8.58
C ASP A 260 7.88 -0.57 -8.63
N LEU A 261 6.58 -0.59 -8.91
CA LEU A 261 5.82 -1.82 -9.05
C LEU A 261 6.24 -2.60 -10.31
N ALA A 262 6.52 -1.92 -11.41
CA ALA A 262 7.11 -2.53 -12.61
C ALA A 262 8.46 -3.18 -12.29
N ALA A 263 9.29 -2.57 -11.44
CA ALA A 263 10.58 -3.14 -11.02
C ALA A 263 10.38 -4.45 -10.27
N HIS A 264 9.40 -4.46 -9.36
CA HIS A 264 9.05 -5.64 -8.59
C HIS A 264 8.55 -6.76 -9.51
N LEU A 265 7.62 -6.47 -10.42
CA LEU A 265 7.09 -7.48 -11.35
C LEU A 265 8.15 -8.01 -12.32
N ILE A 266 9.09 -7.19 -12.79
CA ILE A 266 10.22 -7.67 -13.61
C ILE A 266 11.03 -8.72 -12.85
N HIS A 267 11.22 -8.55 -11.54
CA HIS A 267 11.92 -9.51 -10.71
C HIS A 267 11.13 -10.82 -10.57
N VAL A 268 9.83 -10.73 -10.28
CA VAL A 268 8.94 -11.89 -10.12
C VAL A 268 8.79 -12.67 -11.44
N LEU A 269 8.59 -11.98 -12.57
CA LEU A 269 8.49 -12.59 -13.90
C LEU A 269 9.79 -13.27 -14.33
N ARG A 270 10.95 -12.82 -13.83
CA ARG A 270 12.23 -13.50 -14.09
C ARG A 270 12.33 -14.81 -13.32
N GLN A 271 11.88 -14.83 -12.07
CA GLN A 271 11.83 -16.05 -11.25
C GLN A 271 10.84 -17.08 -11.82
N PHE A 272 9.75 -16.61 -12.45
CA PHE A 272 8.77 -17.45 -13.11
C PHE A 272 9.34 -18.32 -14.24
N ALA A 273 10.34 -17.82 -15.00
CA ALA A 273 10.97 -18.59 -16.08
C ALA A 273 11.78 -19.81 -15.58
N GLU A 274 12.08 -19.86 -14.28
CA GLU A 274 12.93 -20.88 -13.64
C GLU A 274 12.16 -21.77 -12.65
N ALA A 275 10.86 -21.55 -12.41
CA ALA A 275 10.09 -22.13 -11.30
C ALA A 275 9.03 -23.19 -11.70
N GLU A 276 8.73 -24.11 -10.78
CA GLU A 276 7.69 -25.15 -10.90
C GLU A 276 6.25 -24.59 -10.86
N LYS A 277 5.29 -25.30 -11.47
CA LYS A 277 3.88 -24.87 -11.64
C LYS A 277 3.17 -24.49 -10.33
N ASP A 278 3.56 -25.08 -9.20
CA ASP A 278 2.93 -24.86 -7.89
C ASP A 278 3.17 -23.44 -7.33
N GLN A 279 4.15 -22.72 -7.87
CA GLN A 279 4.47 -21.34 -7.49
C GLN A 279 3.73 -20.28 -8.34
N TRP A 280 2.98 -20.72 -9.37
CA TRP A 280 2.30 -19.81 -10.30
C TRP A 280 1.16 -19.03 -9.65
N GLN A 281 0.59 -19.56 -8.57
CA GLN A 281 -0.43 -18.88 -7.77
C GLN A 281 0.06 -17.52 -7.22
N PHE A 282 1.35 -17.39 -6.86
CA PHE A 282 1.89 -16.14 -6.34
C PHE A 282 2.02 -15.08 -7.44
N LEU A 283 2.43 -15.49 -8.64
CA LEU A 283 2.47 -14.60 -9.80
C LEU A 283 1.06 -14.14 -10.19
N VAL A 284 0.06 -15.02 -10.15
CA VAL A 284 -1.34 -14.64 -10.41
C VAL A 284 -1.79 -13.56 -9.44
N VAL A 285 -1.53 -13.73 -8.14
CA VAL A 285 -1.85 -12.72 -7.12
C VAL A 285 -1.12 -11.40 -7.42
N ASP A 286 0.18 -11.42 -7.69
CA ASP A 286 0.95 -10.20 -7.97
C ASP A 286 0.46 -9.45 -9.21
N LEU A 287 0.08 -10.17 -10.27
CA LEU A 287 -0.50 -9.59 -11.48
C LEU A 287 -1.89 -9.01 -11.23
N GLU A 288 -2.75 -9.69 -10.46
CA GLU A 288 -4.08 -9.20 -10.09
C GLU A 288 -4.02 -7.93 -9.24
N GLN A 289 -3.10 -7.88 -8.28
CA GLN A 289 -2.95 -6.72 -7.38
C GLN A 289 -2.33 -5.51 -8.09
N SER A 290 -1.55 -5.74 -9.15
CA SER A 290 -0.88 -4.68 -9.89
C SER A 290 -1.74 -4.08 -11.01
N LEU A 291 -2.61 -4.86 -11.63
CA LEU A 291 -3.44 -4.43 -12.77
C LEU A 291 -4.25 -3.13 -12.50
N PRO A 292 -4.90 -2.93 -11.34
CA PRO A 292 -5.65 -1.71 -11.06
C PRO A 292 -4.77 -0.45 -11.02
N LEU A 293 -3.51 -0.58 -10.61
CA LEU A 293 -2.57 0.55 -10.55
C LEU A 293 -2.06 0.93 -11.94
N PHE A 294 -1.77 -0.04 -12.81
CA PHE A 294 -1.46 0.22 -14.21
C PHE A 294 -2.65 0.85 -14.95
N ALA A 295 -3.87 0.35 -14.72
CA ALA A 295 -5.08 0.93 -15.31
C ALA A 295 -5.34 2.36 -14.80
N ALA A 296 -5.09 2.64 -13.51
CA ALA A 296 -5.20 3.99 -12.96
C ALA A 296 -4.17 4.94 -13.58
N ALA A 297 -2.93 4.49 -13.78
CA ALA A 297 -1.90 5.28 -14.46
C ALA A 297 -2.23 5.52 -15.94
N LEU A 298 -2.77 4.52 -16.63
CA LEU A 298 -3.22 4.68 -18.02
C LEU A 298 -4.31 5.74 -18.12
N ASN A 299 -5.35 5.65 -17.29
CA ASN A 299 -6.44 6.63 -17.25
C ASN A 299 -5.97 8.04 -16.87
N ALA A 300 -5.00 8.16 -15.96
CA ALA A 300 -4.42 9.44 -15.59
C ALA A 300 -3.61 10.04 -16.75
N THR A 301 -2.86 9.22 -17.47
CA THR A 301 -2.06 9.64 -18.63
C THR A 301 -2.94 10.00 -19.82
N ASP A 302 -4.01 9.25 -20.07
CA ASP A 302 -4.99 9.53 -21.12
C ASP A 302 -5.69 10.89 -20.89
N LYS A 303 -6.09 11.19 -19.65
CA LYS A 303 -6.60 12.51 -19.27
C LYS A 303 -5.57 13.63 -19.44
N LEU A 304 -4.27 13.35 -19.31
CA LEU A 304 -3.24 14.35 -19.57
C LEU A 304 -3.10 14.63 -21.06
N VAL A 305 -3.10 13.59 -21.89
CA VAL A 305 -3.02 13.71 -23.35
C VAL A 305 -4.22 14.50 -23.88
N GLN A 306 -5.43 14.21 -23.41
CA GLN A 306 -6.66 14.93 -23.82
C GLN A 306 -6.69 16.40 -23.40
N GLN A 307 -6.01 16.76 -22.31
CA GLN A 307 -6.01 18.13 -21.81
C GLN A 307 -4.99 19.03 -22.49
N HIS A 308 -4.15 18.49 -23.39
CA HIS A 308 -3.13 19.22 -24.16
C HIS A 308 -2.42 20.32 -23.35
N PRO A 309 -1.79 19.99 -22.22
CA PRO A 309 -1.14 20.99 -21.39
C PRO A 309 0.00 21.67 -22.16
N ASP A 310 0.03 23.00 -22.15
CA ASP A 310 1.10 23.80 -22.78
C ASP A 310 2.48 23.38 -22.24
N GLY A 311 3.38 23.02 -23.15
CA GLY A 311 4.76 22.65 -22.82
C GLY A 311 4.98 21.18 -22.39
N ALA A 312 4.02 20.27 -22.60
CA ALA A 312 4.27 18.84 -22.42
C ALA A 312 4.77 18.17 -23.71
N ASP A 313 5.81 17.35 -23.60
CA ASP A 313 6.25 16.46 -24.67
C ASP A 313 5.18 15.40 -24.96
N MET A 314 4.36 15.68 -25.98
CA MET A 314 3.26 14.83 -26.41
C MET A 314 3.73 13.50 -27.01
N GLU A 315 4.93 13.45 -27.58
CA GLU A 315 5.51 12.23 -28.14
C GLU A 315 5.93 11.28 -27.01
N TRP A 316 6.54 11.84 -25.95
CA TRP A 316 6.85 11.10 -24.74
C TRP A 316 5.58 10.60 -24.02
N LEU A 317 4.58 11.46 -23.83
CA LEU A 317 3.30 11.08 -23.19
C LEU A 317 2.59 9.97 -23.97
N ALA A 318 2.57 10.05 -25.30
CA ALA A 318 2.04 8.99 -26.16
C ALA A 318 2.84 7.68 -26.00
N GLY A 319 4.17 7.77 -25.88
CA GLY A 319 5.04 6.63 -25.59
C GLY A 319 4.72 5.95 -24.24
N VAL A 320 4.51 6.75 -23.18
CA VAL A 320 4.12 6.26 -21.85
C VAL A 320 2.73 5.62 -21.89
N GLN A 321 1.76 6.27 -22.53
CA GLN A 321 0.40 5.74 -22.70
C GLN A 321 0.40 4.40 -23.45
N ALA A 322 1.10 4.31 -24.58
CA ALA A 322 1.20 3.09 -25.37
C ALA A 322 1.87 1.95 -24.57
N SER A 323 2.89 2.28 -23.77
CA SER A 323 3.55 1.30 -22.91
C SER A 323 2.62 0.78 -21.81
N LEU A 324 1.87 1.66 -21.14
CA LEU A 324 0.89 1.30 -20.12
C LEU A 324 -0.23 0.42 -20.68
N LEU A 325 -0.77 0.77 -21.86
CA LEU A 325 -1.78 -0.03 -22.57
C LEU A 325 -1.26 -1.44 -22.88
N ASN A 326 -0.03 -1.55 -23.40
CA ASN A 326 0.59 -2.83 -23.72
C ASN A 326 0.85 -3.68 -22.48
N ILE A 327 1.26 -3.07 -21.36
CA ILE A 327 1.43 -3.76 -20.09
C ILE A 327 0.10 -4.33 -19.61
N GLU A 328 -0.94 -3.50 -19.60
CA GLU A 328 -2.27 -3.90 -19.13
C GLU A 328 -2.87 -5.06 -19.94
N LEU A 329 -2.73 -5.01 -21.28
CA LEU A 329 -3.15 -6.09 -22.18
C LEU A 329 -2.38 -7.38 -21.88
N ARG A 330 -1.05 -7.32 -21.82
CA ARG A 330 -0.19 -8.50 -21.60
C ARG A 330 -0.38 -9.11 -20.22
N MET A 331 -0.66 -8.30 -19.20
CA MET A 331 -1.03 -8.79 -17.86
C MET A 331 -2.32 -9.60 -17.91
N ARG A 332 -3.36 -9.11 -18.59
CA ARG A 332 -4.63 -9.84 -18.73
C ARG A 332 -4.49 -11.13 -19.54
N GLU A 333 -3.72 -11.10 -20.62
CA GLU A 333 -3.42 -12.30 -21.42
C GLU A 333 -2.71 -13.36 -20.56
N LEU A 334 -1.67 -12.95 -19.82
CA LEU A 334 -0.91 -13.85 -18.95
C LEU A 334 -1.79 -14.40 -17.82
N LEU A 335 -2.62 -13.57 -17.19
CA LEU A 335 -3.60 -14.00 -16.19
C LEU A 335 -4.61 -15.01 -16.76
N GLY A 336 -5.09 -14.79 -17.98
CA GLY A 336 -6.00 -15.71 -18.66
C GLY A 336 -5.37 -17.09 -18.92
N LEU A 337 -4.07 -17.14 -19.21
CA LEU A 337 -3.34 -18.39 -19.39
C LEU A 337 -3.03 -19.09 -18.06
N LEU A 338 -2.63 -18.33 -17.03
CA LEU A 338 -2.25 -18.87 -15.73
C LEU A 338 -3.44 -19.39 -14.92
N ARG A 339 -4.65 -18.86 -15.14
CA ARG A 339 -5.86 -19.33 -14.47
C ARG A 339 -6.41 -20.64 -15.06
N GLY A 340 -5.91 -21.08 -16.22
CA GLY A 340 -6.48 -22.21 -16.96
C GLY A 340 -7.88 -21.91 -17.51
N PRO A 341 -8.40 -22.74 -18.45
CA PRO A 341 -9.80 -22.71 -18.85
C PRO A 341 -10.75 -23.12 -17.72
#